data_AF-A0A7S2V3M5-F1
#
_entry.id   AF-A0A7S2V3M5-F1
#
_cell.length_a   1.000
_cell.length_b   1.000
_cell.length_c   1.000
_cell.angle_alpha   90.00
_cell.angle_beta   90.00
_cell.angle_gamma   90.00
#
_symmetry.space_group_name_H-M   'P 1'
#
loop_
_entity.id
_entity.type
_entity.pdbx_description
1 polymer ?
#
loop_
_entity_poly.entity_id
_entity_poly.type
_entity_poly.pdbx_seq_one_letter_code
_entity_poly.pdbx_strand_id
1 'polypeptide(L)'
;GSGEGEFLLRGTNIPKGLEPLLPMYQQGLMFGQPATREVAAAGLGELVEVTQAKFLQPFVMKIIGSLIRIVGDRFPAGVKAAILKTMGLLLGKVGPLLRSFAPQLQTTFVKALSDPNKPVRQQGAVALGQLMQFSTRVDQLLPELCAGASGPPAGAASGVGGSGGGGGV
;
A
#
# COMPACT_ATOMS: atom_id res chain seq x y z
N GLY A 1 -2.06 -3.31 -32.98
CA GLY A 1 -2.07 -4.55 -32.19
C GLY A 1 -2.56 -4.20 -30.81
N SER A 2 -3.81 -4.53 -30.49
CA SER A 2 -4.43 -4.21 -29.20
C SER A 2 -4.11 -5.36 -28.23
N GLY A 3 -3.25 -5.09 -27.25
CA GLY A 3 -2.77 -6.09 -26.30
C GLY A 3 -3.22 -5.78 -24.88
N GLU A 4 -4.47 -6.08 -24.55
CA GLU A 4 -4.94 -6.21 -23.17
C GLU A 4 -4.64 -7.64 -22.65
N GLY A 5 -3.37 -8.03 -22.70
CA GLY A 5 -2.88 -9.26 -22.10
C GLY A 5 -2.12 -8.95 -20.83
N GLU A 6 -2.58 -9.48 -19.70
CA GLU A 6 -1.83 -9.45 -18.44
C GLU A 6 -0.40 -9.95 -18.69
N PHE A 7 0.61 -9.10 -18.45
CA PHE A 7 2.01 -9.48 -18.64
C PHE A 7 2.41 -10.44 -17.51
N LEU A 8 2.53 -11.72 -17.85
CA LEU A 8 2.85 -12.78 -16.91
C LEU A 8 4.25 -13.33 -17.16
N LEU A 9 5.07 -13.40 -16.11
CA LEU A 9 6.41 -13.95 -16.20
C LEU A 9 6.34 -15.47 -16.13
N ARG A 10 6.75 -16.17 -17.20
CA ARG A 10 6.62 -17.65 -17.27
C ARG A 10 7.25 -18.37 -16.07
N GLY A 11 8.40 -17.90 -15.60
CA GLY A 11 9.11 -18.51 -14.46
C GLY A 11 8.39 -18.40 -13.12
N THR A 12 7.47 -17.43 -12.95
CA THR A 12 6.68 -17.26 -11.71
C THR A 12 5.34 -17.98 -11.79
N ASN A 13 4.95 -18.42 -12.98
CA ASN A 13 3.67 -19.07 -13.29
C ASN A 13 3.84 -20.59 -13.50
N ILE A 14 4.68 -21.21 -12.68
CA ILE A 14 4.86 -22.66 -12.59
C ILE A 14 4.72 -23.09 -11.12
N PRO A 15 4.41 -24.38 -10.85
CA PRO A 15 4.41 -24.90 -9.49
C PRO A 15 5.73 -24.56 -8.80
N LYS A 16 5.65 -23.91 -7.63
CA LYS A 16 6.81 -23.49 -6.82
C LYS A 16 7.75 -22.45 -7.47
N GLY A 17 7.35 -21.79 -8.56
CA GLY A 17 8.19 -20.79 -9.24
C GLY A 17 8.57 -19.58 -8.37
N LEU A 18 7.77 -19.27 -7.34
CA LEU A 18 8.05 -18.17 -6.40
C LEU A 18 8.99 -18.57 -5.24
N GLU A 19 9.15 -19.87 -4.98
CA GLU A 19 9.87 -20.41 -3.82
C GLU A 19 11.33 -19.91 -3.69
N PRO A 20 12.13 -19.79 -4.76
CA PRO A 20 13.49 -19.24 -4.65
C PRO A 20 13.53 -17.73 -4.43
N LEU A 21 12.52 -16.99 -4.91
CA LEU A 21 12.52 -15.53 -4.89
C LEU A 21 12.01 -14.97 -3.54
N LEU A 22 10.99 -15.61 -2.97
CA LEU A 22 10.32 -15.13 -1.77
C LEU A 22 11.25 -14.99 -0.55
N PRO A 23 12.15 -15.95 -0.23
CA PRO A 23 13.06 -15.80 0.90
C PRO A 23 14.00 -14.60 0.75
N MET A 24 14.46 -14.29 -0.46
CA MET A 24 15.35 -13.15 -0.71
C MET A 24 14.65 -11.83 -0.38
N TYR A 25 13.43 -11.65 -0.88
CA TYR A 25 12.63 -10.47 -0.60
C TYR A 25 12.24 -10.40 0.88
N GLN A 26 11.83 -11.50 1.49
CA GLN A 26 11.47 -11.56 2.91
C GLN A 26 12.65 -11.19 3.81
N GLN A 27 13.87 -11.64 3.46
CA GLN A 27 15.08 -11.29 4.19
C GLN A 27 15.37 -9.79 4.10
N GLY A 28 15.34 -9.22 2.89
CA GLY A 28 15.54 -7.78 2.69
C GLY A 28 14.49 -6.93 3.39
N LEU A 29 13.25 -7.42 3.43
CA LEU A 29 12.12 -6.76 4.05
C LEU A 29 12.19 -6.74 5.59
N MET A 30 12.61 -7.86 6.20
CA MET A 30 12.66 -8.00 7.67
C MET A 30 13.95 -7.44 8.28
N PHE A 31 15.08 -7.62 7.59
CA PHE A 31 16.41 -7.36 8.15
C PHE A 31 17.23 -6.32 7.36
N GLY A 32 16.76 -5.86 6.21
CA GLY A 32 17.47 -4.87 5.40
C GLY A 32 17.49 -3.47 6.00
N GLN A 33 18.34 -2.60 5.44
CA GLN A 33 18.30 -1.15 5.67
C GLN A 33 17.05 -0.54 4.99
N PRO A 34 16.64 0.70 5.34
CA PRO A 34 15.42 1.29 4.79
C PRO A 34 15.31 1.24 3.25
N ALA A 35 16.37 1.58 2.52
CA ALA A 35 16.38 1.49 1.06
C ALA A 35 16.17 0.05 0.55
N THR A 36 16.82 -0.93 1.18
CA THR A 36 16.64 -2.36 0.84
C THR A 36 15.23 -2.84 1.16
N ARG A 37 14.63 -2.39 2.27
CA ARG A 37 13.24 -2.74 2.63
C ARG A 37 12.25 -2.20 1.61
N GLU A 38 12.45 -0.96 1.16
CA GLU A 38 11.62 -0.33 0.14
C GLU A 38 11.69 -1.12 -1.17
N VAL A 39 12.90 -1.40 -1.67
CA VAL A 39 13.11 -2.18 -2.88
C VAL A 39 12.54 -3.60 -2.73
N ALA A 40 12.72 -4.23 -1.57
CA ALA A 40 12.20 -5.57 -1.33
C ALA A 40 10.66 -5.61 -1.29
N ALA A 41 10.03 -4.61 -0.68
CA ALA A 41 8.58 -4.46 -0.66
C ALA A 41 8.02 -4.21 -2.07
N ALA A 42 8.66 -3.33 -2.83
CA ALA A 42 8.28 -3.02 -4.21
C ALA A 42 8.43 -4.25 -5.12
N GLY A 43 9.56 -4.95 -5.05
CA GLY A 43 9.81 -6.16 -5.83
C GLY A 43 8.83 -7.31 -5.51
N LEU A 44 8.38 -7.43 -4.25
CA LEU A 44 7.27 -8.34 -3.92
C LEU A 44 5.96 -7.94 -4.59
N GLY A 45 5.68 -6.63 -4.70
CA GLY A 45 4.50 -6.11 -5.41
C GLY A 45 4.54 -6.45 -6.89
N GLU A 46 5.68 -6.20 -7.54
CA GLU A 46 5.88 -6.56 -8.95
C GLU A 46 5.74 -8.07 -9.17
N LEU A 47 6.26 -8.89 -8.26
CA LEU A 47 6.13 -10.34 -8.32
C LEU A 47 4.67 -10.78 -8.25
N VAL A 48 3.84 -10.11 -7.44
CA VAL A 48 2.39 -10.33 -7.38
C VAL A 48 1.73 -9.93 -8.69
N GLU A 49 2.10 -8.79 -9.26
CA GLU A 49 1.54 -8.30 -10.54
C GLU A 49 1.81 -9.28 -11.69
N VAL A 50 3.02 -9.84 -11.79
CA VAL A 50 3.39 -10.74 -12.90
C VAL A 50 3.05 -12.22 -12.68
N THR A 51 2.36 -12.55 -11.58
CA THR A 51 2.03 -13.94 -11.21
C THR A 51 0.53 -14.18 -11.11
N GLN A 52 0.02 -15.23 -11.76
CA GLN A 52 -1.39 -15.61 -11.65
C GLN A 52 -1.77 -16.00 -10.22
N ALA A 53 -3.00 -15.66 -9.83
CA ALA A 53 -3.52 -15.91 -8.49
C ALA A 53 -3.29 -17.36 -8.03
N LYS A 54 -3.55 -18.36 -8.88
CA LYS A 54 -3.40 -19.80 -8.55
C LYS A 54 -1.99 -20.21 -8.10
N PHE A 55 -0.95 -19.57 -8.64
CA PHE A 55 0.44 -19.85 -8.25
C PHE A 55 0.87 -19.02 -7.03
N LEU A 56 0.15 -17.94 -6.74
CA LEU A 56 0.37 -17.10 -5.58
C LEU A 56 -0.25 -17.69 -4.31
N GLN A 57 -1.43 -18.33 -4.40
CA GLN A 57 -2.20 -18.85 -3.24
C GLN A 57 -1.37 -19.59 -2.18
N PRO A 58 -0.44 -20.51 -2.54
CA PRO A 58 0.34 -21.25 -1.55
C PRO A 58 1.24 -20.38 -0.68
N PHE A 59 1.58 -19.17 -1.16
CA PHE A 59 2.54 -18.28 -0.53
C PHE A 59 1.89 -17.09 0.17
N VAL A 60 0.60 -16.82 -0.08
CA VAL A 60 -0.11 -15.63 0.39
C VAL A 60 0.01 -15.43 1.89
N MET A 61 -0.21 -16.48 2.68
CA MET A 61 -0.17 -16.39 4.15
C MET A 61 1.22 -15.99 4.67
N LYS A 62 2.28 -16.48 4.01
CA LYS A 62 3.66 -16.14 4.36
C LYS A 62 3.96 -14.69 3.99
N ILE A 63 3.54 -14.24 2.81
CA ILE A 63 3.77 -12.87 2.33
C ILE A 63 3.02 -11.87 3.20
N ILE A 64 1.72 -12.08 3.43
CA ILE A 64 0.89 -11.15 4.21
C ILE A 64 1.39 -11.04 5.65
N GLY A 65 1.77 -12.16 6.28
CA GLY A 65 2.32 -12.17 7.64
C GLY A 65 3.59 -11.33 7.74
N SER A 66 4.48 -11.40 6.74
CA SER A 66 5.69 -10.57 6.71
C SER A 66 5.40 -9.08 6.51
N LEU A 67 4.43 -8.71 5.67
CA LEU A 67 4.04 -7.30 5.44
C LEU A 67 3.30 -6.69 6.64
N ILE A 68 2.40 -7.44 7.28
CA ILE A 68 1.69 -7.00 8.49
C ILE A 68 2.66 -6.80 9.64
N ARG A 69 3.67 -7.68 9.80
CA ARG A 69 4.63 -7.58 10.89
C ARG A 69 5.44 -6.28 10.86
N ILE A 70 5.76 -5.80 9.66
CA ILE A 70 6.66 -4.66 9.46
C ILE A 70 5.89 -3.33 9.29
N VAL A 71 4.63 -3.34 8.84
CA VAL A 71 3.90 -2.08 8.56
C VAL A 71 3.65 -1.24 9.81
N GLY A 72 3.70 -1.85 11.00
CA GLY A 72 3.58 -1.19 12.30
C GLY A 72 4.84 -0.46 12.78
N ASP A 73 5.99 -0.69 12.14
CA ASP A 73 7.26 -0.09 12.54
C ASP A 73 7.39 1.36 12.05
N ARG A 74 8.23 2.15 12.74
CA ARG A 74 8.50 3.55 12.39
C ARG A 74 9.47 3.66 11.21
N PHE A 75 9.05 3.22 10.03
CA PHE A 75 9.85 3.34 8.81
C PHE A 75 9.67 4.68 8.09
N PRO A 76 10.65 5.04 7.23
CA PRO A 76 10.51 6.14 6.28
C PRO A 76 9.27 6.00 5.39
N ALA A 77 8.80 7.14 4.88
CA ALA A 77 7.60 7.21 4.06
C ALA A 77 7.64 6.32 2.82
N GLY A 78 8.80 6.21 2.14
CA GLY A 78 8.98 5.37 0.95
C GLY A 78 8.71 3.89 1.24
N VAL A 79 9.33 3.37 2.31
CA VAL A 79 9.12 1.98 2.79
C VAL A 79 7.65 1.73 3.10
N LYS A 80 7.00 2.61 3.86
CA LYS A 80 5.57 2.49 4.20
C LYS A 80 4.70 2.46 2.95
N ALA A 81 4.93 3.38 2.01
CA ALA A 81 4.17 3.47 0.77
C ALA A 81 4.35 2.20 -0.09
N ALA A 82 5.58 1.67 -0.19
CA ALA A 82 5.86 0.43 -0.91
C ALA A 82 5.14 -0.78 -0.28
N ILE A 83 5.17 -0.90 1.06
CA ILE A 83 4.45 -1.95 1.79
C ILE A 83 2.95 -1.87 1.52
N LEU A 84 2.36 -0.68 1.68
CA LEU A 84 0.91 -0.46 1.47
C LEU A 84 0.50 -0.77 0.03
N LYS A 85 1.30 -0.33 -0.96
CA LYS A 85 1.08 -0.67 -2.38
C LYS A 85 1.04 -2.18 -2.57
N THR A 86 2.04 -2.90 -2.06
CA THR A 86 2.14 -4.35 -2.19
C THR A 86 1.00 -5.09 -1.49
N MET A 87 0.56 -4.62 -0.32
CA MET A 87 -0.63 -5.17 0.35
C MET A 87 -1.91 -4.95 -0.47
N GLY A 88 -2.05 -3.78 -1.11
CA GLY A 88 -3.14 -3.50 -2.03
C GLY A 88 -3.15 -4.44 -3.25
N LEU A 89 -2.00 -4.62 -3.90
CA LEU A 89 -1.85 -5.56 -5.01
C LEU A 89 -2.25 -7.00 -4.63
N LEU A 90 -1.86 -7.45 -3.44
CA LEU A 90 -2.29 -8.74 -2.89
C LEU A 90 -3.80 -8.81 -2.70
N LEU A 91 -4.43 -7.76 -2.15
CA LEU A 91 -5.88 -7.70 -1.99
C LEU A 91 -6.61 -7.73 -3.32
N GLY A 92 -6.12 -7.02 -4.34
CA GLY A 92 -6.69 -7.06 -5.68
C GLY A 92 -6.63 -8.44 -6.31
N LYS A 93 -5.54 -9.20 -6.06
CA LYS A 93 -5.30 -10.48 -6.73
C LYS A 93 -5.85 -11.71 -6.01
N VAL A 94 -5.83 -11.70 -4.68
CA VAL A 94 -6.19 -12.83 -3.81
C VAL A 94 -7.05 -12.42 -2.60
N GLY A 95 -7.73 -11.27 -2.69
CA GLY A 95 -8.53 -10.67 -1.61
C GLY A 95 -9.45 -11.60 -0.82
N PRO A 96 -10.20 -12.53 -1.46
CA PRO A 96 -11.03 -13.49 -0.73
C PRO A 96 -10.29 -14.33 0.31
N LEU A 97 -9.00 -14.65 0.07
CA LEU A 97 -8.15 -15.40 1.01
C LEU A 97 -7.70 -14.54 2.20
N LEU A 98 -7.73 -13.22 2.06
CA LEU A 98 -7.26 -12.27 3.07
C LEU A 98 -8.35 -11.77 4.02
N ARG A 99 -9.60 -12.25 3.89
CA ARG A 99 -10.72 -11.80 4.73
C ARG A 99 -10.49 -12.00 6.23
N SER A 100 -9.78 -13.06 6.64
CA SER A 100 -9.46 -13.31 8.06
C SER A 100 -8.56 -12.22 8.66
N PHE A 101 -7.80 -11.51 7.83
CA PHE A 101 -6.95 -10.40 8.23
C PHE A 101 -7.63 -9.04 8.07
N ALA A 102 -8.88 -8.98 7.58
CA ALA A 102 -9.55 -7.73 7.27
C ALA A 102 -9.57 -6.73 8.44
N PRO A 103 -9.84 -7.11 9.71
CA PRO A 103 -9.80 -6.15 10.82
C PRO A 103 -8.41 -5.51 11.03
N GLN A 104 -7.35 -6.31 10.85
CA GLN A 104 -5.97 -5.85 11.02
C GLN A 104 -5.52 -4.97 9.85
N LEU A 105 -5.86 -5.35 8.62
CA LEU A 105 -5.59 -4.57 7.41
C LEU A 105 -6.34 -3.24 7.42
N GLN A 106 -7.61 -3.26 7.83
CA GLN A 106 -8.43 -2.05 7.97
C GLN A 106 -7.79 -1.07 8.96
N THR A 107 -7.44 -1.51 10.17
CA THR A 107 -6.75 -0.67 11.16
C THR A 107 -5.46 -0.08 10.60
N THR A 108 -4.71 -0.87 9.84
CA THR A 108 -3.45 -0.44 9.21
C THR A 108 -3.68 0.64 8.16
N PHE A 109 -4.63 0.42 7.24
CA PHE A 109 -4.89 1.35 6.15
C PHE A 109 -5.54 2.65 6.62
N VAL A 110 -6.46 2.59 7.60
CA VAL A 110 -7.03 3.79 8.22
C VAL A 110 -5.93 4.62 8.89
N LYS A 111 -5.01 4.01 9.63
CA LYS A 111 -3.86 4.72 10.20
C LYS A 111 -2.99 5.39 9.13
N ALA A 112 -2.83 4.74 7.97
CA ALA A 112 -2.06 5.30 6.86
C ALA A 112 -2.71 6.54 6.23
N LEU A 113 -4.04 6.68 6.30
CA LEU A 113 -4.76 7.88 5.83
C LEU A 113 -4.39 9.14 6.62
N SER A 114 -3.98 8.98 7.87
CA SER A 114 -3.57 10.08 8.74
C SER A 114 -2.04 10.34 8.73
N ASP A 115 -1.26 9.64 7.88
CA ASP A 115 0.19 9.85 7.80
C ASP A 115 0.52 11.25 7.22
N PRO A 116 1.52 11.97 7.74
CA PRO A 116 1.90 13.29 7.23
C PRO A 116 2.35 13.26 5.75
N ASN A 117 2.81 12.11 5.26
CA ASN A 117 3.32 11.96 3.91
C ASN A 117 2.21 11.60 2.92
N LYS A 118 2.01 12.46 1.91
CA LYS A 118 1.08 12.24 0.79
C LYS A 118 1.17 10.84 0.15
N PRO A 119 2.35 10.28 -0.20
CA PRO A 119 2.42 8.96 -0.84
C PRO A 119 1.88 7.83 0.05
N VAL A 120 2.08 7.92 1.38
CA VAL A 120 1.56 6.94 2.34
C VAL A 120 0.04 7.01 2.40
N ARG A 121 -0.53 8.23 2.46
CA ARG A 121 -1.99 8.42 2.44
C ARG A 121 -2.63 7.89 1.16
N GLN A 122 -2.01 8.15 0.00
CA GLN A 122 -2.52 7.68 -1.29
C GLN A 122 -2.54 6.15 -1.36
N GLN A 123 -1.45 5.48 -1.00
CA GLN A 123 -1.41 4.01 -1.01
C GLN A 123 -2.34 3.40 0.04
N GLY A 124 -2.47 4.03 1.22
CA GLY A 124 -3.43 3.65 2.25
C GLY A 124 -4.88 3.71 1.75
N ALA A 125 -5.25 4.79 1.04
CA ALA A 125 -6.59 4.95 0.48
C ALA A 125 -6.92 3.90 -0.59
N VAL A 126 -5.97 3.64 -1.50
CA VAL A 126 -6.13 2.61 -2.55
C VAL A 126 -6.30 1.23 -1.93
N ALA A 127 -5.42 0.86 -1.00
CA ALA A 127 -5.49 -0.46 -0.34
C ALA A 127 -6.76 -0.62 0.51
N LEU A 128 -7.21 0.44 1.18
CA LEU A 128 -8.49 0.43 1.91
C LEU A 128 -9.67 0.22 0.97
N GLY A 129 -9.70 0.92 -0.18
CA GLY A 129 -10.74 0.74 -1.19
C GLY A 129 -10.80 -0.69 -1.73
N GLN A 130 -9.65 -1.34 -1.92
CA GLN A 130 -9.59 -2.76 -2.31
C GLN A 130 -10.08 -3.68 -1.20
N LEU A 131 -9.74 -3.40 0.05
CA LEU A 131 -10.21 -4.20 1.19
C LEU A 131 -11.73 -4.14 1.35
N MET A 132 -12.34 -2.98 1.12
CA MET A 132 -13.78 -2.77 1.27
C MET A 132 -14.63 -3.60 0.30
N GLN A 133 -14.07 -4.00 -0.85
CA GLN A 133 -14.76 -4.91 -1.78
C GLN A 133 -15.03 -6.30 -1.17
N PHE A 134 -14.32 -6.66 -0.10
CA PHE A 134 -14.41 -7.96 0.55
C PHE A 134 -14.87 -7.88 2.01
N SER A 135 -15.07 -6.68 2.56
CA SER A 135 -15.49 -6.44 3.95
C SER A 135 -16.96 -6.08 4.01
N THR A 136 -17.73 -6.76 4.88
CA THR A 136 -19.17 -6.53 5.06
C THR A 136 -19.51 -5.39 6.02
N ARG A 137 -18.51 -4.68 6.57
CA ARG A 137 -18.69 -3.64 7.60
C ARG A 137 -18.16 -2.27 7.16
N VAL A 138 -18.55 -1.84 5.95
CA VAL A 138 -18.17 -0.52 5.42
C VAL A 138 -18.80 0.61 6.25
N ASP A 139 -19.99 0.41 6.81
CA ASP A 139 -20.74 1.43 7.57
C ASP A 139 -20.00 1.92 8.83
N GLN A 140 -19.20 1.06 9.46
CA GLN A 140 -18.46 1.40 10.69
C GLN A 140 -17.24 2.29 10.42
N LEU A 141 -16.79 2.38 9.17
CA LEU A 141 -15.62 3.18 8.76
C LEU A 141 -15.96 4.58 8.29
N LEU A 142 -17.22 4.84 7.92
CA LEU A 142 -17.68 6.13 7.45
C LEU A 142 -17.33 7.29 8.41
N PRO A 143 -17.51 7.16 9.75
CA PRO A 143 -17.16 8.24 10.68
C PRO A 143 -15.66 8.57 10.68
N GLU A 144 -14.80 7.54 10.63
CA GLU A 144 -13.34 7.71 10.62
C GLU A 144 -12.85 8.32 9.29
N LEU A 145 -13.45 7.91 8.17
CA LEU A 145 -13.17 8.46 6.86
C LEU A 145 -13.63 9.92 6.73
N CYS A 146 -14.83 10.25 7.20
CA CYS A 146 -15.34 11.63 7.22
C CYS A 146 -14.47 12.54 8.10
N ALA A 147 -14.05 12.06 9.28
CA ALA A 147 -13.14 12.80 10.14
C ALA A 147 -11.78 13.05 9.45
N GLY A 148 -11.20 12.03 8.80
CA GLY A 148 -9.94 12.14 8.06
C GLY A 148 -10.03 13.02 6.81
N ALA A 149 -11.17 13.03 6.12
CA ALA A 149 -11.42 13.85 4.93
C ALA A 149 -11.60 15.35 5.25
N SER A 150 -12.00 15.70 6.48
CA SER A 150 -12.11 17.10 6.92
C SER A 150 -10.79 17.72 7.39
N GLY A 151 -9.69 16.95 7.35
CA GLY A 151 -8.34 17.47 7.63
C GLY A 151 -8.01 18.67 6.74
N PRO A 152 -7.27 19.67 7.25
CA PRO A 152 -7.17 20.99 6.65
C PRO A 152 -6.70 20.90 5.19
N PRO A 153 -7.26 21.71 4.28
CA PRO A 153 -6.89 21.69 2.88
C PRO A 153 -5.38 21.94 2.75
N ALA A 154 -4.69 20.97 2.16
CA ALA A 154 -3.31 21.10 1.75
C ALA A 154 -3.22 22.18 0.65
N GLY A 155 -2.92 23.41 1.05
CA GLY A 155 -2.62 24.51 0.13
C GLY A 155 -3.43 25.77 0.40
N ALA A 156 -3.06 26.53 1.43
CA ALA A 156 -3.41 27.94 1.55
C ALA A 156 -2.27 28.70 2.27
N ALA A 157 -1.12 28.79 1.60
CA ALA A 157 -0.08 29.77 1.92
C ALA A 157 0.71 30.09 0.64
N SER A 158 0.01 30.59 -0.38
CA SER A 158 0.62 31.40 -1.42
C SER A 158 -0.37 32.49 -1.80
N GLY A 159 0.04 33.72 -1.56
CA GLY A 159 -0.58 34.92 -2.11
C GLY A 159 -1.61 35.60 -1.23
N VAL A 160 -1.22 36.77 -0.69
CA VAL A 160 -1.82 38.09 -0.94
C VAL A 160 -1.88 38.94 0.33
N GLY A 161 -1.15 40.04 0.27
CA GLY A 161 -1.23 41.18 1.17
C GLY A 161 -0.40 42.35 0.63
N GLY A 162 -0.84 42.94 -0.50
CA GLY A 162 -0.61 44.38 -0.74
C GLY A 162 -1.38 45.19 0.33
N SER A 163 -1.24 46.50 0.52
CA SER A 163 -0.74 47.61 -0.29
C SER A 163 -0.73 48.86 0.63
N GLY A 164 0.05 49.89 0.28
CA GLY A 164 -0.05 51.25 0.83
C GLY A 164 1.34 51.89 0.90
N GLY A 165 1.76 52.85 0.08
CA GLY A 165 1.02 53.91 -0.61
C GLY A 165 1.25 55.22 0.15
N GLY A 166 1.98 56.18 -0.42
CA GLY A 166 2.03 57.56 0.08
C GLY A 166 3.35 58.28 -0.18
N GLY A 167 3.40 59.11 -1.22
CA GLY A 167 4.44 60.12 -1.45
C GLY A 167 4.09 61.48 -0.82
N GLY A 168 5.05 62.42 -0.93
CA GLY A 168 4.97 63.81 -0.45
C GLY A 168 5.62 63.95 0.93
N VAL A 169 6.60 64.80 1.18
CA VAL A 169 7.07 66.05 0.55
C VAL A 169 8.56 66.21 0.83
#